data_AF-A0A941JJ84-F1
#
_entry.id   AF-A0A941JJ84-F1
#
_cell.length_a   1.000
_cell.length_b   1.000
_cell.length_c   1.000
_cell.angle_alpha   90.00
_cell.angle_beta   90.00
_cell.angle_gamma   90.00
#
_symmetry.space_group_name_H-M   'P 1'
#
loop_
_entity.id
_entity.type
_entity.pdbx_description
1 polymer ?
#
loop_
_entity_poly.entity_id
_entity_poly.type
_entity_poly.pdbx_seq_one_letter_code
_entity_poly.pdbx_strand_id
1 'polypeptide(L)'
;MPGIALSSPAKSRFILLCAVLFYGFSISVSHALYLSYEQAYWGFFHPSLDVSKIVAMIMMLAVTTLAMPVRFNRASSVILLLLFLLVFVPGVVINLENHDDGLEKYGFLMGALAFGMTLLFASVRAFGAEPTTTPVFGPSKRMASLFFVAWLICCVLLLAIYSDSMSLQSLGDVYGQRAKGAATSPTIGYVQVYFAFLINPFLFAYGLANRRWLAVAVALCGFLIAYMITAERTVFLLPFAMLLIYQVVRLRFLTIRHVTVLILGFST
;
A
#
# COMPACT_ATOMS: atom_id res chain seq x y z
N MET A 1 0.48 13.18 33.70
CA MET A 1 0.45 11.82 33.11
C MET A 1 1.77 11.15 33.45
N PRO A 2 1.80 9.99 34.11
CA PRO A 2 3.05 9.31 34.44
C PRO A 2 3.79 8.97 33.14
N GLY A 3 5.06 9.40 33.05
CA GLY A 3 5.91 9.15 31.90
C GLY A 3 6.12 7.65 31.74
N ILE A 4 5.54 7.07 30.70
CA ILE A 4 5.77 5.67 30.35
C ILE A 4 7.26 5.55 30.00
N ALA A 5 7.98 4.72 30.76
CA ALA A 5 9.39 4.45 30.52
C ALA A 5 9.57 3.94 29.08
N LEU A 6 10.33 4.67 28.28
CA LEU A 6 10.67 4.28 26.92
C LEU A 6 11.42 2.94 26.98
N SER A 7 10.87 1.90 26.35
CA SER A 7 11.53 0.60 26.24
C SER A 7 12.90 0.76 25.58
N SER A 8 13.90 -0.02 26.03
CA SER A 8 15.23 0.01 25.42
C SER A 8 15.13 -0.28 23.90
N PRO A 9 15.91 0.41 23.06
CA PRO A 9 15.84 0.24 21.61
C PRO A 9 16.15 -1.21 21.18
N ALA A 10 16.96 -1.93 21.95
CA ALA A 10 17.22 -3.36 21.75
C ALA A 10 15.96 -4.20 21.96
N LYS A 11 15.21 -3.96 23.05
CA LYS A 11 13.95 -4.68 23.33
C LYS A 11 12.91 -4.43 22.24
N SER A 12 12.75 -3.19 21.78
CA SER A 12 11.81 -2.86 20.70
C SER A 12 12.17 -3.55 19.38
N ARG A 13 13.46 -3.65 19.04
CA ARG A 13 13.90 -4.37 17.83
C ARG A 13 13.66 -5.87 17.93
N PHE A 14 13.92 -6.45 19.09
CA PHE A 14 13.64 -7.87 19.30
C PHE A 14 12.15 -8.18 19.14
N ILE A 15 11.28 -7.37 19.75
CA ILE A 15 9.82 -7.50 19.59
C ILE A 15 9.42 -7.35 18.11
N LEU A 16 9.99 -6.37 17.40
CA LEU A 16 9.72 -6.16 15.97
C LEU A 16 10.15 -7.37 15.14
N LEU A 17 11.34 -7.92 15.39
CA LEU A 17 11.83 -9.12 14.70
C LEU A 17 10.89 -10.30 14.93
N CYS A 18 10.50 -10.58 16.18
CA CYS A 18 9.56 -11.63 16.48
C CYS A 18 8.21 -11.41 15.78
N ALA A 19 7.70 -10.18 15.76
CA ALA A 19 6.44 -9.84 15.09
C ALA A 19 6.52 -10.06 13.57
N VAL A 20 7.61 -9.67 12.93
CA VAL A 20 7.81 -9.86 11.48
C VAL A 20 7.94 -11.34 11.12
N LEU A 21 8.70 -12.11 11.91
CA LEU A 21 8.82 -13.55 11.70
C LEU A 21 7.48 -14.26 11.91
N PHE A 22 6.72 -13.87 12.94
CA PHE A 22 5.37 -14.38 13.18
C PHE A 22 4.41 -14.02 12.03
N TYR A 23 4.51 -12.81 11.51
CA TYR A 23 3.72 -12.37 10.36
C TYR A 23 4.08 -13.16 9.10
N GLY A 24 5.37 -13.35 8.81
CA GLY A 24 5.83 -14.19 7.70
C GLY A 24 5.35 -15.64 7.83
N PHE A 25 5.39 -16.20 9.04
CA PHE A 25 4.83 -17.51 9.33
C PHE A 25 3.31 -17.56 9.08
N SER A 26 2.58 -16.54 9.52
CA SER A 26 1.14 -16.44 9.28
C SER A 26 0.79 -16.40 7.79
N ILE A 27 1.63 -15.76 6.97
CA ILE A 27 1.48 -15.77 5.50
C ILE A 27 1.69 -17.18 4.95
N SER A 28 2.75 -17.88 5.34
CA SER A 28 3.00 -19.26 4.87
C SER A 28 1.85 -20.20 5.28
N VAL A 29 1.35 -20.09 6.51
CA VAL A 29 0.15 -20.84 6.94
C VAL A 29 -1.08 -20.47 6.09
N SER A 30 -1.30 -19.18 5.83
CA SER A 30 -2.41 -18.73 4.96
C SER A 30 -2.26 -19.23 3.53
N HIS A 31 -1.03 -19.36 3.05
CA HIS A 31 -0.72 -19.90 1.73
C HIS A 31 -1.08 -21.38 1.65
N ALA A 32 -0.66 -22.15 2.65
CA ALA A 32 -0.95 -23.57 2.75
C ALA A 32 -2.46 -23.88 2.91
N LEU A 33 -3.17 -23.11 3.74
CA LEU A 33 -4.55 -23.42 4.10
C LEU A 33 -5.60 -22.75 3.20
N TYR A 34 -5.29 -21.61 2.58
CA TYR A 34 -6.27 -20.83 1.83
C TYR A 34 -5.83 -20.54 0.40
N LEU A 35 -4.67 -19.88 0.21
CA LEU A 35 -4.29 -19.40 -1.13
C LEU A 35 -4.07 -20.55 -2.12
N SER A 36 -3.42 -21.64 -1.69
CA SER A 36 -3.17 -22.79 -2.57
C SER A 36 -4.44 -23.54 -2.99
N TYR A 37 -5.51 -23.47 -2.19
CA TYR A 37 -6.77 -24.15 -2.48
C TYR A 37 -7.75 -23.25 -3.26
N GLU A 38 -7.97 -22.02 -2.77
CA GLU A 38 -8.98 -21.11 -3.31
C GLU A 38 -8.43 -20.21 -4.43
N GLN A 39 -7.11 -19.99 -4.47
CA GLN A 39 -6.48 -19.04 -5.40
C GLN A 39 -5.44 -19.68 -6.32
N ALA A 40 -5.47 -21.01 -6.48
CA ALA A 40 -4.60 -21.74 -7.43
C ALA A 40 -4.62 -21.15 -8.84
N TYR A 41 -5.78 -20.66 -9.30
CA TYR A 41 -5.93 -19.99 -10.59
C TYR A 41 -5.01 -18.77 -10.76
N TRP A 42 -4.69 -18.06 -9.69
CA TRP A 42 -3.79 -16.90 -9.69
C TRP A 42 -2.30 -17.26 -9.61
N GLY A 43 -1.98 -18.55 -9.68
CA GLY A 43 -0.61 -19.06 -9.62
C GLY A 43 -0.09 -19.34 -8.22
N PHE A 44 -0.97 -19.41 -7.21
CA PHE A 44 -0.64 -19.89 -5.86
C PHE A 44 -0.71 -21.41 -5.81
N PHE A 45 0.41 -22.09 -6.00
CA PHE A 45 0.49 -23.55 -5.98
C PHE A 45 0.64 -24.08 -4.55
N HIS A 46 0.61 -25.41 -4.41
CA HIS A 46 0.88 -26.01 -3.11
C HIS A 46 2.28 -25.62 -2.61
N PRO A 47 2.39 -25.21 -1.33
CA PRO A 47 3.65 -24.75 -0.78
C PRO A 47 4.68 -25.88 -0.71
N SER A 48 5.91 -25.58 -1.10
CA SER A 48 7.05 -26.49 -1.05
C SER A 48 8.13 -25.93 -0.13
N LEU A 49 8.16 -26.40 1.12
CA LEU A 49 9.06 -25.89 2.15
C LEU A 49 10.19 -26.87 2.44
N ASP A 50 11.38 -26.51 1.99
CA ASP A 50 12.63 -27.15 2.40
C ASP A 50 13.31 -26.34 3.51
N VAL A 51 14.17 -27.01 4.28
CA VAL A 51 14.95 -26.36 5.34
C VAL A 51 15.77 -25.19 4.79
N SER A 52 16.32 -25.31 3.59
CA SER A 52 17.08 -24.25 2.91
C SER A 52 16.22 -23.00 2.64
N LYS A 53 14.98 -23.18 2.17
CA LYS A 53 14.03 -22.10 1.90
C LYS A 53 13.60 -21.40 3.20
N ILE A 54 13.33 -22.16 4.26
CA ILE A 54 13.00 -21.64 5.59
C ILE A 54 14.14 -20.77 6.13
N VAL A 55 15.37 -21.27 6.07
CA VAL A 55 16.55 -20.52 6.51
C VAL A 55 16.74 -19.25 5.67
N ALA A 56 16.59 -19.33 4.34
CA ALA A 56 16.69 -18.18 3.46
C ALA A 56 15.64 -17.10 3.77
N MET A 57 14.37 -17.50 3.95
CA MET A 57 13.28 -16.60 4.35
C MET A 57 13.58 -15.91 5.68
N ILE A 58 13.92 -16.68 6.72
CA ILE A 58 14.23 -16.13 8.05
C ILE A 58 15.40 -15.15 7.95
N MET A 59 16.47 -15.49 7.22
CA MET A 59 17.63 -14.62 7.04
C MET A 59 17.26 -13.30 6.34
N MET A 60 16.53 -13.36 5.22
CA MET A 60 16.12 -12.17 4.47
C MET A 60 15.21 -11.25 5.31
N LEU A 61 14.24 -11.83 6.03
CA LEU A 61 13.35 -11.10 6.92
C LEU A 61 14.11 -10.50 8.12
N ALA A 62 14.99 -11.29 8.75
CA ALA A 62 15.72 -10.86 9.94
C ALA A 62 16.71 -9.73 9.63
N VAL A 63 17.54 -9.88 8.59
CA VAL A 63 18.52 -8.86 8.20
C VAL A 63 17.83 -7.53 7.89
N THR A 64 16.75 -7.58 7.11
CA THR A 64 15.99 -6.38 6.75
C THR A 64 15.33 -5.72 7.97
N THR A 65 14.75 -6.53 8.87
CA THR A 65 14.12 -6.04 10.10
C THR A 65 15.11 -5.44 11.09
N LEU A 66 16.32 -5.98 11.17
CA LEU A 66 17.36 -5.45 12.06
C LEU A 66 17.89 -4.08 11.60
N ALA A 67 17.85 -3.80 10.29
CA ALA A 67 18.16 -2.48 9.74
C ALA A 67 17.05 -1.45 9.96
N MET A 68 15.81 -1.90 10.20
CA MET A 68 14.61 -1.06 10.29
C MET A 68 14.68 -0.05 11.45
N PRO A 69 14.28 1.22 11.23
CA PRO A 69 14.19 2.21 12.29
C PRO A 69 13.05 1.88 13.26
N VAL A 70 13.29 2.05 14.56
CA VAL A 70 12.30 1.78 15.62
C VAL A 70 11.26 2.91 15.73
N ARG A 71 11.59 4.11 15.22
CA ARG A 71 10.73 5.30 15.28
C ARG A 71 10.45 5.81 13.87
N PHE A 72 9.16 5.94 13.56
CA PHE A 72 8.68 6.45 12.28
C PHE A 72 8.18 7.88 12.45
N ASN A 73 9.06 8.84 12.20
CA ASN A 73 8.76 10.27 12.42
C ASN A 73 8.37 11.02 11.13
N ARG A 74 8.38 10.35 9.97
CA ARG A 74 8.11 10.95 8.65
C ARG A 74 7.10 10.10 7.88
N ALA A 75 6.28 10.75 7.06
CA ALA A 75 5.32 10.07 6.19
C ALA A 75 6.01 9.06 5.23
N SER A 76 7.18 9.41 4.71
CA SER A 76 7.99 8.50 3.86
C SER A 76 8.40 7.23 4.60
N SER A 77 8.72 7.33 5.89
CA SER A 77 9.08 6.16 6.70
C SER A 77 7.87 5.25 6.94
N VAL A 78 6.66 5.80 7.06
CA VAL A 78 5.42 5.02 7.14
C VAL A 78 5.14 4.31 5.82
N ILE A 79 5.36 4.96 4.68
CA ILE A 79 5.25 4.32 3.36
C ILE A 79 6.24 3.15 3.25
N LEU A 80 7.49 3.33 3.68
CA LEU A 80 8.48 2.24 3.69
C LEU A 80 8.06 1.07 4.60
N LEU A 81 7.46 1.36 5.76
CA LEU A 81 6.87 0.33 6.63
C LEU A 81 5.74 -0.43 5.92
N LEU A 82 4.83 0.27 5.21
CA LEU A 82 3.75 -0.36 4.46
C LEU A 82 4.28 -1.21 3.31
N LEU A 83 5.28 -0.71 2.56
CA LEU A 83 5.92 -1.49 1.51
C LEU A 83 6.62 -2.74 2.08
N PHE A 84 7.25 -2.60 3.25
CA PHE A 84 7.85 -3.74 3.93
C PHE A 84 6.78 -4.80 4.28
N LEU A 85 5.72 -4.41 4.98
CA LEU A 85 4.71 -5.34 5.46
C LEU A 85 3.84 -5.90 4.33
N LEU A 86 3.43 -5.09 3.36
CA LEU A 86 2.44 -5.51 2.36
C LEU A 86 3.06 -6.06 1.08
N VAL A 87 4.32 -5.74 0.80
CA VAL A 87 4.98 -6.14 -0.46
C VAL A 87 6.18 -7.02 -0.18
N PHE A 88 7.10 -6.57 0.67
CA PHE A 88 8.35 -7.28 0.90
C PHE A 88 8.15 -8.62 1.62
N VAL A 89 7.50 -8.62 2.79
CA VAL A 89 7.32 -9.86 3.57
C VAL A 89 6.50 -10.91 2.79
N PRO A 90 5.30 -10.59 2.23
CA PRO A 90 4.55 -11.54 1.43
C PRO A 90 5.30 -11.95 0.18
N GLY A 91 6.00 -11.02 -0.48
CA GLY A 91 6.79 -11.29 -1.66
C GLY A 91 7.89 -12.32 -1.41
N VAL A 92 8.68 -12.15 -0.35
CA VAL A 92 9.74 -13.10 0.01
C VAL A 92 9.17 -14.47 0.39
N VAL A 93 8.13 -14.51 1.22
CA VAL A 93 7.55 -15.77 1.71
C VAL A 93 6.92 -16.56 0.57
N ILE A 94 6.00 -15.93 -0.16
CA ILE A 94 5.22 -16.61 -1.20
C ILE A 94 6.13 -17.05 -2.35
N ASN A 95 7.01 -16.19 -2.87
CA ASN A 95 7.82 -16.55 -4.05
C ASN A 95 8.78 -17.71 -3.78
N LEU A 96 9.33 -17.80 -2.56
CA LEU A 96 10.23 -18.90 -2.21
C LEU A 96 9.48 -20.21 -1.94
N GLU A 97 8.23 -20.14 -1.47
CA GLU A 97 7.41 -21.30 -1.12
C GLU A 97 6.60 -21.86 -2.31
N ASN A 98 6.23 -21.02 -3.28
CA ASN A 98 5.29 -21.35 -4.36
C ASN A 98 5.78 -22.38 -5.38
N HIS A 99 7.08 -22.69 -5.40
CA HIS A 99 7.68 -23.62 -6.36
C HIS A 99 8.77 -24.47 -5.71
N ASP A 100 8.88 -25.73 -6.14
CA ASP A 100 9.89 -26.68 -5.65
C ASP A 100 11.31 -26.12 -5.82
N ASP A 101 11.57 -25.45 -6.94
CA ASP A 101 12.83 -24.77 -7.29
C ASP A 101 12.85 -23.27 -6.91
N GLY A 102 11.95 -22.83 -6.02
CA GLY A 102 11.74 -21.41 -5.70
C GLY A 102 13.01 -20.65 -5.27
N LEU A 103 13.93 -21.32 -4.57
CA LEU A 103 15.21 -20.72 -4.16
C LEU A 103 16.15 -20.50 -5.35
N GLU A 104 16.21 -21.43 -6.30
CA GLU A 104 17.05 -21.29 -7.50
C GLU A 104 16.49 -20.23 -8.43
N LYS A 105 15.16 -20.21 -8.60
CA LYS A 105 14.46 -19.31 -9.52
C LYS A 105 14.38 -17.88 -9.01
N TYR A 106 14.07 -17.69 -7.72
CA TYR A 106 13.78 -16.36 -7.15
C TYR A 106 14.75 -15.94 -6.03
N GLY A 107 15.61 -16.82 -5.54
CA GLY A 107 16.49 -16.53 -4.40
C GLY A 107 17.40 -15.32 -4.64
N PHE A 108 17.98 -15.20 -5.84
CA PHE A 108 18.79 -14.03 -6.19
C PHE A 108 17.97 -12.74 -6.22
N LEU A 109 16.79 -12.76 -6.85
CA LEU A 109 15.89 -11.60 -6.94
C LEU A 109 15.40 -11.16 -5.56
N MET A 110 14.97 -12.11 -4.72
CA MET A 110 14.53 -11.84 -3.35
C MET A 110 15.69 -11.39 -2.46
N GLY A 111 16.89 -11.92 -2.67
CA GLY A 111 18.11 -11.47 -2.00
C GLY A 111 18.48 -10.03 -2.37
N ALA A 112 18.41 -9.67 -3.66
CA ALA A 112 18.63 -8.31 -4.11
C ALA A 112 17.57 -7.34 -3.55
N LEU A 113 16.30 -7.77 -3.51
CA LEU A 113 15.22 -7.01 -2.90
C LEU A 113 15.46 -6.80 -1.39
N ALA A 114 15.87 -7.85 -0.67
CA ALA A 114 16.19 -7.78 0.76
C ALA A 114 17.38 -6.84 1.02
N PHE A 115 18.41 -6.92 0.18
CA PHE A 115 19.56 -6.02 0.25
C PHE A 115 19.16 -4.57 0.01
N GLY A 116 18.38 -4.29 -1.05
CA GLY A 116 17.89 -2.95 -1.35
C GLY A 116 17.03 -2.37 -0.22
N MET A 117 16.12 -3.17 0.34
CA MET A 117 15.28 -2.75 1.45
C MET A 117 16.09 -2.51 2.74
N THR A 118 17.08 -3.37 3.01
CA THR A 118 18.03 -3.22 4.11
C THR A 118 18.82 -1.92 3.98
N LEU A 119 19.32 -1.60 2.78
CA LEU A 119 20.02 -0.34 2.50
C LEU A 119 19.12 0.88 2.70
N LEU A 120 17.86 0.82 2.25
CA LEU A 120 16.90 1.90 2.46
C LEU A 120 16.66 2.14 3.95
N PHE A 121 16.43 1.09 4.73
CA PHE A 121 16.24 1.22 6.18
C PHE A 121 17.49 1.68 6.92
N ALA A 122 18.66 1.17 6.56
CA ALA A 122 19.94 1.63 7.09
C ALA A 122 20.18 3.11 6.77
N SER A 123 19.83 3.55 5.55
CA SER A 123 19.93 4.95 5.13
C SER A 123 18.97 5.85 5.90
N VAL A 124 17.73 5.43 6.12
CA VAL A 124 16.78 6.15 6.97
C VAL A 124 17.27 6.22 8.41
N ARG A 125 17.93 5.17 8.91
CA ARG A 125 18.49 5.17 10.27
C ARG A 125 19.72 6.08 10.40
N ALA A 126 20.59 6.12 9.39
CA ALA A 126 21.82 6.90 9.40
C ALA A 126 21.58 8.39 9.09
N PHE A 127 20.70 8.69 8.13
CA PHE A 127 20.49 10.04 7.59
C PHE A 127 19.07 10.59 7.84
N GLY A 128 18.19 9.83 8.47
CA GLY A 128 16.85 10.27 8.86
C GLY A 128 16.91 11.25 10.04
N ALA A 129 17.40 12.46 9.77
CA ALA A 129 17.41 13.56 10.72
C ALA A 129 15.98 13.92 11.18
N GLU A 130 15.89 14.60 12.33
CA GLU A 130 14.66 14.97 13.01
C GLU A 130 13.63 15.69 12.14
N PRO A 131 12.34 15.67 12.54
CA PRO A 131 11.32 16.52 11.96
C PRO A 131 11.76 17.97 12.15
N THR A 132 12.40 18.49 11.12
CA THR A 132 12.72 19.90 11.04
C THR A 132 11.39 20.61 11.18
N THR A 133 11.39 21.68 11.95
CA THR A 133 10.34 22.71 12.06
C THR A 133 10.01 23.39 10.72
N THR A 134 10.24 22.69 9.60
CA THR A 134 9.90 23.07 8.25
C THR A 134 8.40 23.30 8.18
N PRO A 135 7.98 24.48 7.68
CA PRO A 135 6.58 24.78 7.51
C PRO A 135 5.94 23.68 6.65
N VAL A 136 4.75 23.24 7.07
CA VAL A 136 3.92 22.31 6.31
C VAL A 136 3.62 22.96 4.96
N PHE A 137 4.42 22.62 3.94
CA PHE A 137 4.21 23.11 2.58
C PHE A 137 2.93 22.47 2.05
N GLY A 138 1.84 23.23 2.06
CA GLY A 138 0.64 22.88 1.34
C GLY A 138 0.91 22.90 -0.17
N PRO A 139 0.31 21.99 -0.96
CA PRO A 139 0.43 22.02 -2.41
C PRO A 139 0.00 23.38 -2.96
N SER A 140 0.81 23.95 -3.86
CA SER A 140 0.57 25.27 -4.42
C SER A 140 -0.74 25.32 -5.22
N LYS A 141 -1.38 26.48 -5.29
CA LYS A 141 -2.59 26.67 -6.11
C LYS A 141 -2.36 26.29 -7.59
N ARG A 142 -1.13 26.47 -8.09
CA ARG A 142 -0.72 26.08 -9.45
C ARG A 142 -0.71 24.56 -9.63
N MET A 143 -0.18 23.82 -8.65
CA MET A 143 -0.22 22.36 -8.65
C MET A 143 -1.67 21.86 -8.67
N ALA A 144 -2.53 22.42 -7.82
CA ALA A 144 -3.95 22.06 -7.80
C ALA A 144 -4.65 22.35 -9.14
N SER A 145 -4.33 23.48 -9.78
CA SER A 145 -4.84 23.82 -11.12
C SER A 145 -4.38 22.82 -12.18
N LEU A 146 -3.10 22.40 -12.14
CA LEU A 146 -2.57 21.39 -13.06
C LEU A 146 -3.31 20.06 -12.91
N PHE A 147 -3.51 19.60 -11.67
CA PHE A 147 -4.28 18.38 -11.41
C PHE A 147 -5.73 18.49 -11.84
N PHE A 148 -6.34 19.67 -11.72
CA PHE A 148 -7.69 19.90 -12.21
C PHE A 148 -7.79 19.84 -13.73
N VAL A 149 -6.81 20.42 -14.45
CA VAL A 149 -6.74 20.33 -15.91
C VAL A 149 -6.48 18.89 -16.35
N ALA A 150 -5.55 18.20 -15.69
CA ALA A 150 -5.30 16.77 -15.94
C ALA A 150 -6.55 15.93 -15.69
N TRP A 151 -7.28 16.21 -14.61
CA TRP A 151 -8.58 15.59 -14.32
C TRP A 151 -9.57 15.79 -15.46
N LEU A 152 -9.72 17.03 -15.96
CA LEU A 152 -10.64 17.34 -17.05
C LEU A 152 -10.27 16.56 -18.32
N ILE A 153 -8.98 16.55 -18.69
CA ILE A 153 -8.48 15.83 -19.87
C ILE A 153 -8.76 14.33 -19.74
N CYS A 154 -8.37 13.72 -18.62
CA CYS A 154 -8.60 12.30 -18.38
C CYS A 154 -10.09 11.96 -18.34
N CYS A 155 -10.91 12.80 -17.71
CA CYS A 155 -12.35 12.62 -17.62
C CYS A 155 -13.00 12.64 -19.00
N VAL A 156 -12.73 13.67 -19.81
CA VAL A 156 -13.27 13.77 -21.18
C VAL A 156 -12.81 12.59 -22.04
N LEU A 157 -11.53 12.22 -21.96
CA LEU A 157 -10.99 11.08 -22.72
C LEU A 157 -11.68 9.77 -22.33
N LEU A 158 -11.81 9.50 -21.03
CA LEU A 158 -12.43 8.26 -20.53
C LEU A 158 -13.93 8.21 -20.84
N LEU A 159 -14.64 9.32 -20.72
CA LEU A 159 -16.05 9.40 -21.12
C LEU A 159 -16.22 9.18 -22.62
N ALA A 160 -15.35 9.74 -23.47
CA ALA A 160 -15.43 9.55 -24.92
C ALA A 160 -15.18 8.10 -25.35
N ILE A 161 -14.36 7.35 -24.62
CA ILE A 161 -14.02 5.96 -24.95
C ILE A 161 -15.04 4.98 -24.36
N TYR A 162 -15.53 5.23 -23.14
CA TYR A 162 -16.32 4.27 -22.38
C TYR A 162 -17.79 4.66 -22.21
N SER A 163 -18.27 5.76 -22.80
CA SER A 163 -19.66 6.26 -22.66
C SER A 163 -20.71 5.17 -22.81
N ASP A 164 -20.54 4.30 -23.80
CA ASP A 164 -21.53 3.28 -24.18
C ASP A 164 -21.46 2.04 -23.27
N SER A 165 -20.31 1.86 -22.61
CA SER A 165 -20.04 0.73 -21.72
C SER A 165 -20.27 1.08 -20.25
N MET A 166 -20.38 2.35 -19.89
CA MET A 166 -20.49 2.81 -18.50
C MET A 166 -21.84 2.41 -17.88
N SER A 167 -21.77 1.61 -16.82
CA SER A 167 -22.96 1.24 -16.04
C SER A 167 -22.65 1.15 -14.56
N LEU A 168 -23.60 1.57 -13.72
CA LEU A 168 -23.50 1.38 -12.27
C LEU A 168 -23.89 -0.06 -11.94
N GLN A 169 -22.88 -0.90 -11.75
CA GLN A 169 -23.11 -2.29 -11.36
C GLN A 169 -23.29 -2.45 -9.86
N SER A 170 -24.16 -3.40 -9.51
CA SER A 170 -24.26 -3.91 -8.14
C SER A 170 -22.98 -4.65 -7.76
N LEU A 171 -22.68 -4.72 -6.46
CA LEU A 171 -21.46 -5.35 -5.98
C LEU A 171 -21.35 -6.85 -6.35
N GLY A 172 -22.44 -7.52 -6.75
CA GLY A 172 -22.44 -8.94 -7.11
C GLY A 172 -21.96 -9.24 -8.54
N ASP A 173 -22.19 -8.35 -9.51
CA ASP A 173 -21.91 -8.58 -10.94
C ASP A 173 -20.85 -7.62 -11.48
N VAL A 174 -19.63 -7.84 -10.99
CA VAL A 174 -18.49 -6.95 -11.27
C VAL A 174 -17.68 -7.42 -12.48
N TYR A 175 -17.68 -8.72 -12.76
CA TYR A 175 -16.80 -9.32 -13.76
C TYR A 175 -17.20 -8.96 -15.19
N GLY A 176 -18.51 -8.92 -15.50
CA GLY A 176 -18.99 -8.50 -16.82
C GLY A 176 -18.59 -7.06 -17.14
N GLN A 177 -18.65 -6.17 -16.15
CA GLN A 177 -18.26 -4.78 -16.33
C GLN A 177 -16.74 -4.59 -16.40
N ARG A 178 -15.96 -5.36 -15.63
CA ARG A 178 -14.50 -5.36 -15.75
C ARG A 178 -14.02 -5.75 -17.14
N ALA A 179 -14.67 -6.73 -17.77
CA ALA A 179 -14.36 -7.12 -19.13
C ALA A 179 -14.65 -5.98 -20.14
N LYS A 180 -15.77 -5.27 -19.97
CA LYS A 180 -16.13 -4.11 -20.82
C LYS A 180 -15.28 -2.86 -20.56
N GLY A 181 -14.83 -2.68 -19.32
CA GLY A 181 -13.96 -1.59 -18.89
C GLY A 181 -12.47 -1.84 -19.10
N ALA A 182 -12.11 -3.00 -19.66
CA ALA A 182 -10.74 -3.37 -19.94
C ALA A 182 -10.09 -2.36 -20.90
N ALA A 183 -8.84 -1.99 -20.59
CA ALA A 183 -8.11 -1.01 -21.37
C ALA A 183 -7.94 -1.47 -22.83
N THR A 184 -8.46 -0.70 -23.78
CA THR A 184 -8.31 -0.97 -25.22
C THR A 184 -6.87 -0.79 -25.73
N SER A 185 -6.06 -0.04 -24.99
CA SER A 185 -4.62 0.11 -25.25
C SER A 185 -3.85 0.36 -23.94
N PRO A 186 -2.53 0.10 -23.89
CA PRO A 186 -1.72 0.33 -22.70
C PRO A 186 -1.77 1.79 -22.20
N THR A 187 -1.84 2.75 -23.12
CA THR A 187 -1.92 4.18 -22.80
C THR A 187 -3.23 4.51 -22.07
N ILE A 188 -4.35 3.96 -22.53
CA ILE A 188 -5.65 4.12 -21.86
C ILE A 188 -5.64 3.46 -20.48
N GLY A 189 -4.95 2.32 -20.34
CA GLY A 189 -4.74 1.68 -19.04
C GLY A 189 -4.02 2.61 -18.05
N TYR A 190 -2.94 3.26 -18.47
CA TYR A 190 -2.27 4.26 -17.63
C TYR A 190 -3.17 5.44 -17.28
N VAL A 191 -3.99 5.92 -18.23
CA VAL A 191 -4.95 7.00 -17.95
C VAL A 191 -5.99 6.57 -16.90
N GLN A 192 -6.55 5.37 -17.01
CA GLN A 192 -7.49 4.84 -16.01
C GLN A 192 -6.85 4.78 -14.62
N VAL A 193 -5.64 4.23 -14.53
CA VAL A 193 -4.91 4.08 -13.26
C VAL A 193 -4.57 5.45 -12.66
N TYR A 194 -4.02 6.37 -13.43
CA TYR A 194 -3.68 7.71 -12.93
C TYR A 194 -4.93 8.51 -12.57
N PHE A 195 -6.00 8.39 -13.33
CA PHE A 195 -7.26 9.06 -13.00
C PHE A 195 -7.80 8.55 -11.65
N ALA A 196 -7.90 7.23 -11.46
CA ALA A 196 -8.46 6.61 -10.26
C ALA A 196 -7.59 6.76 -9.01
N PHE A 197 -6.26 6.57 -9.12
CA PHE A 197 -5.37 6.41 -7.97
C PHE A 197 -4.39 7.57 -7.73
N LEU A 198 -4.27 8.52 -8.66
CA LEU A 198 -3.38 9.67 -8.50
C LEU A 198 -4.17 11.00 -8.51
N ILE A 199 -4.94 11.26 -9.57
CA ILE A 199 -5.58 12.54 -9.80
C ILE A 199 -6.77 12.74 -8.85
N ASN A 200 -7.72 11.79 -8.81
CA ASN A 200 -8.89 11.88 -7.93
C ASN A 200 -8.50 11.94 -6.44
N PRO A 201 -7.62 11.06 -5.92
CA PRO A 201 -7.17 11.13 -4.54
C PRO A 201 -6.49 12.45 -4.20
N PHE A 202 -5.63 12.97 -5.08
CA PHE A 202 -4.98 14.27 -4.86
C PHE A 202 -5.99 15.40 -4.73
N LEU A 203 -6.95 15.51 -5.67
CA LEU A 203 -7.97 16.55 -5.63
C LEU A 203 -8.89 16.43 -4.42
N PHE A 204 -9.25 15.20 -4.02
CA PHE A 204 -10.04 14.94 -2.84
C PHE A 204 -9.31 15.37 -1.56
N ALA A 205 -8.05 14.95 -1.39
CA ALA A 205 -7.21 15.32 -0.25
C ALA A 205 -6.96 16.83 -0.21
N TYR A 206 -6.67 17.46 -1.36
CA TYR A 206 -6.51 18.90 -1.49
C TYR A 206 -7.78 19.65 -1.07
N GLY A 207 -8.94 19.19 -1.54
CA GLY A 207 -10.25 19.74 -1.22
C GLY A 207 -10.56 19.66 0.26
N LEU A 208 -10.35 18.51 0.89
CA LEU A 208 -10.54 18.32 2.34
C LEU A 208 -9.60 19.21 3.16
N ALA A 209 -8.30 19.21 2.84
CA ALA A 209 -7.28 19.95 3.60
C ALA A 209 -7.48 21.47 3.51
N ASN A 210 -7.91 21.99 2.36
CA ASN A 210 -8.08 23.42 2.11
C ASN A 210 -9.54 23.89 2.19
N ARG A 211 -10.48 23.03 2.63
CA ARG A 211 -11.93 23.29 2.69
C ARG A 211 -12.53 23.77 1.35
N ARG A 212 -12.01 23.26 0.22
CA ARG A 212 -12.50 23.56 -1.13
C ARG A 212 -13.47 22.48 -1.60
N TRP A 213 -14.75 22.65 -1.27
CA TRP A 213 -15.80 21.67 -1.57
C TRP A 213 -15.97 21.36 -3.06
N LEU A 214 -15.68 22.32 -3.95
CA LEU A 214 -15.68 22.07 -5.40
C LEU A 214 -14.69 20.96 -5.79
N ALA A 215 -13.47 21.00 -5.24
CA ALA A 215 -12.45 19.98 -5.53
C ALA A 215 -12.85 18.61 -4.95
N VAL A 216 -13.51 18.60 -3.80
CA VAL A 216 -14.08 17.37 -3.21
C VAL A 216 -15.16 16.78 -4.11
N ALA A 217 -16.11 17.60 -4.57
CA ALA A 217 -17.20 17.17 -5.44
C ALA A 217 -16.67 16.62 -6.77
N VAL A 218 -15.74 17.34 -7.40
CA VAL A 218 -15.11 16.91 -8.67
C VAL A 218 -14.36 15.59 -8.51
N ALA A 219 -13.62 15.42 -7.41
CA ALA A 219 -12.95 14.15 -7.14
C ALA A 219 -13.93 13.00 -6.88
N LEU A 220 -15.04 13.24 -6.16
CA LEU A 220 -16.10 12.25 -5.95
C LEU A 220 -16.76 11.82 -7.27
N CYS A 221 -17.05 12.78 -8.15
CA CYS A 221 -17.50 12.48 -9.51
C CYS A 221 -16.47 11.63 -10.27
N GLY A 222 -15.19 11.97 -10.16
CA GLY A 222 -14.11 11.18 -10.75
C GLY A 222 -14.03 9.75 -10.24
N PHE A 223 -14.16 9.53 -8.93
CA PHE A 223 -14.22 8.18 -8.33
C PHE A 223 -15.41 7.39 -8.84
N LEU A 224 -16.57 8.03 -8.96
CA LEU A 224 -17.79 7.40 -9.47
C LEU A 224 -17.65 7.02 -10.95
N ILE A 225 -17.10 7.91 -11.78
CA ILE A 225 -16.79 7.63 -13.20
C ILE A 225 -15.81 6.46 -13.31
N ALA A 226 -14.72 6.48 -12.54
CA ALA A 226 -13.74 5.40 -12.53
C ALA A 226 -14.39 4.06 -12.12
N TYR A 227 -15.25 4.06 -11.10
CA TYR A 227 -16.02 2.87 -10.71
C TYR A 227 -16.98 2.40 -11.81
N MET A 228 -17.69 3.30 -12.49
CA MET A 228 -18.58 2.93 -13.59
C MET A 228 -17.84 2.31 -14.77
N ILE A 229 -16.56 2.62 -14.96
CA ILE A 229 -15.73 2.03 -16.00
C ILE A 229 -15.18 0.68 -15.54
N THR A 230 -14.45 0.64 -14.42
CA THR A 230 -13.66 -0.54 -14.03
C THR A 230 -14.40 -1.50 -13.08
N ALA A 231 -15.50 -1.04 -12.47
CA ALA A 231 -16.21 -1.73 -11.38
C ALA A 231 -15.28 -2.16 -10.22
N GLU A 232 -14.17 -1.45 -10.03
CA GLU A 232 -13.26 -1.74 -8.92
C GLU A 232 -13.82 -1.24 -7.59
N ARG A 233 -14.17 -2.19 -6.71
CA ARG A 233 -14.68 -1.89 -5.36
C ARG A 233 -13.69 -1.04 -4.54
N THR A 234 -12.40 -1.22 -4.76
CA THR A 234 -11.32 -0.45 -4.12
C THR A 234 -11.40 1.03 -4.46
N VAL A 235 -11.65 1.37 -5.73
CA VAL A 235 -11.81 2.77 -6.21
C VAL A 235 -13.04 3.41 -5.59
N PHE A 236 -14.15 2.67 -5.48
CA PHE A 236 -15.37 3.16 -4.84
C PHE A 236 -15.21 3.41 -3.34
N LEU A 237 -14.49 2.54 -2.62
CA LEU A 237 -14.27 2.66 -1.18
C LEU A 237 -13.16 3.68 -0.82
N LEU A 238 -12.30 4.03 -1.77
CA LEU A 238 -11.16 4.92 -1.56
C LEU A 238 -11.53 6.29 -0.96
N PRO A 239 -12.54 7.05 -1.44
CA PRO A 239 -12.90 8.34 -0.82
C PRO A 239 -13.32 8.20 0.66
N PHE A 240 -13.99 7.10 1.03
CA PHE A 240 -14.37 6.83 2.41
C PHE A 240 -13.14 6.54 3.28
N ALA A 241 -12.23 5.72 2.78
CA ALA A 241 -10.96 5.43 3.46
C ALA A 241 -10.12 6.71 3.66
N MET A 242 -10.02 7.54 2.62
CA MET A 242 -9.32 8.82 2.68
C MET A 242 -9.96 9.79 3.68
N LEU A 243 -11.30 9.86 3.73
CA LEU A 243 -12.02 10.67 4.71
C LEU A 243 -11.76 10.18 6.14
N LEU A 244 -11.79 8.87 6.37
CA LEU A 244 -11.49 8.28 7.68
C LEU A 244 -10.08 8.63 8.13
N ILE A 245 -9.08 8.42 7.25
CA ILE A 245 -7.69 8.79 7.52
C ILE A 245 -7.57 10.28 7.83
N TYR A 246 -8.23 11.15 7.05
CA TYR A 246 -8.22 12.59 7.29
C TYR A 246 -8.79 12.94 8.67
N GLN A 247 -9.89 12.33 9.10
CA GLN A 247 -10.45 12.57 10.43
C GLN A 247 -9.51 12.06 11.53
N VAL A 248 -8.92 10.87 11.39
CA VAL A 248 -7.95 10.32 12.36
C VAL A 248 -6.74 11.25 12.53
N VAL A 249 -6.20 11.76 11.42
CA VAL A 249 -5.09 12.71 11.43
C VAL A 249 -5.52 14.05 12.06
N ARG A 250 -6.67 14.59 11.64
CA ARG A 250 -7.22 15.87 12.14
C ARG A 250 -7.48 15.83 13.64
N LEU A 251 -8.02 14.72 14.15
CA LEU A 251 -8.31 14.51 15.57
C LEU A 251 -7.05 14.23 16.41
N ARG A 252 -5.84 14.34 15.81
CA ARG A 252 -4.54 14.14 16.48
C ARG A 252 -4.38 12.79 17.17
N PHE A 253 -5.20 11.78 16.82
CA PHE A 253 -5.07 10.43 17.38
C PHE A 253 -3.63 9.91 17.23
N LEU A 254 -3.00 10.19 16.08
CA LEU A 254 -1.65 9.74 15.73
C LEU A 254 -0.49 10.38 16.52
N THR A 255 -0.73 11.35 17.41
CA THR A 255 0.36 12.18 17.95
C THR A 255 1.15 11.51 19.10
N ILE A 256 0.67 10.43 19.74
CA ILE A 256 1.38 9.87 20.93
C ILE A 256 1.48 8.33 21.01
N ARG A 257 0.71 7.51 20.28
CA ARG A 257 0.57 6.06 20.66
C ARG A 257 0.66 4.97 19.57
N HIS A 258 0.87 5.28 18.29
CA HIS A 258 0.38 4.36 17.23
C HIS A 258 1.38 3.49 16.47
N VAL A 259 2.69 3.53 16.70
CA VAL A 259 3.56 2.47 16.13
C VAL A 259 3.19 1.10 16.71
N THR A 260 2.80 1.05 17.99
CA THR A 260 2.33 -0.18 18.65
C THR A 260 0.94 -0.63 18.19
N VAL A 261 0.03 0.31 17.88
CA VAL A 261 -1.33 -0.02 17.42
C VAL A 261 -1.34 -0.47 15.96
N LEU A 262 -0.45 0.06 15.12
CA LEU A 262 -0.30 -0.41 13.74
C LEU A 262 0.27 -1.85 13.72
N ILE A 263 1.15 -2.19 14.66
CA ILE A 263 1.66 -3.57 14.82
C ILE A 263 0.60 -4.51 15.42
N LEU A 264 -0.23 -4.03 16.37
CA LEU A 264 -1.31 -4.82 16.98
C LEU A 264 -2.54 -4.99 16.07
N GLY A 265 -2.84 -4.02 15.20
CA GLY A 265 -3.98 -4.08 14.28
C GLY A 265 -3.77 -5.03 13.08
N PHE A 266 -2.54 -5.49 12.85
CA PHE A 266 -2.23 -6.56 11.90
C PHE A 266 -2.09 -7.93 12.58
N SER A 267 -2.28 -8.01 13.91
CA SER A 267 -2.21 -9.26 14.69
C SER A 267 -3.57 -9.71 15.24
N THR A 268 -4.67 -9.28 14.63
CA THR A 268 -6.04 -9.73 14.91
C THR A 268 -6.78 -9.89 13.59
#